data_AF-A0A6G3UH08-F1
#
_entry.id   AF-A0A6G3UH08-F1
#
_cell.length_a   1.000
_cell.length_b   1.000
_cell.length_c   1.000
_cell.angle_alpha   90.00
_cell.angle_beta   90.00
_cell.angle_gamma   90.00
#
_symmetry.space_group_name_H-M   'P 1'
#
loop_
_entity.id
_entity.type
_entity.pdbx_description
1 polymer ?
#
loop_
_entity_poly.entity_id
_entity_poly.type
_entity_poly.pdbx_seq_one_letter_code
_entity_poly.pdbx_strand_id
1 'polypeptide(L)'
;EHRGDGHLAALADAELDPVEALVSFAAVGAARPEVFASRGWGDEEWRAGRERLAKRGLVTGDGTATEAGRALRAEIERRTDEAAAGPWRVLTDVERERLVGLLGPLWVAAIGSGLLPSENTLGIGKV
;
A
#
# COMPACT_ATOMS: atom_id res chain seq x y z
N GLU A 1 -10.98 -6.63 4.59
CA GLU A 1 -9.98 -5.59 4.93
C GLU A 1 -10.71 -4.32 5.37
N HIS A 2 -10.30 -3.64 6.46
CA HIS A 2 -11.01 -2.45 6.97
C HIS A 2 -10.72 -1.16 6.17
N ARG A 3 -9.50 -0.99 5.66
CA ARG A 3 -9.05 0.20 4.89
C ARG A 3 -9.37 0.12 3.39
N GLY A 4 -9.87 -1.02 2.92
CA GLY A 4 -9.91 -1.38 1.50
C GLY A 4 -10.74 -0.43 0.62
N ASP A 5 -12.00 -0.19 0.99
CA ASP A 5 -12.89 0.66 0.17
C ASP A 5 -12.39 2.12 0.11
N GLY A 6 -11.88 2.64 1.24
CA GLY A 6 -11.24 3.95 1.30
C GLY A 6 -9.98 4.03 0.44
N HIS A 7 -9.18 2.95 0.39
CA HIS A 7 -8.00 2.88 -0.45
C HIS A 7 -8.36 2.88 -1.95
N LEU A 8 -9.37 2.10 -2.35
CA LEU A 8 -9.86 2.08 -3.73
C LEU A 8 -10.38 3.46 -4.16
N ALA A 9 -11.11 4.14 -3.27
CA ALA A 9 -11.57 5.50 -3.53
C ALA A 9 -10.41 6.49 -3.69
N ALA A 10 -9.39 6.43 -2.83
CA ALA A 10 -8.21 7.28 -2.92
C ALA A 10 -7.39 7.03 -4.20
N LEU A 11 -7.26 5.78 -4.64
CA LEU A 11 -6.63 5.43 -5.91
C LEU A 11 -7.40 5.99 -7.11
N ALA A 12 -8.73 5.88 -7.09
CA ALA A 12 -9.58 6.42 -8.14
C ALA A 12 -9.53 7.95 -8.21
N ASP A 13 -9.53 8.63 -7.06
CA ASP A 13 -9.39 10.10 -6.94
C ASP A 13 -8.03 10.58 -7.47
N ALA A 14 -6.98 9.77 -7.31
CA ALA A 14 -5.65 10.00 -7.89
C ALA A 14 -5.53 9.66 -9.39
N GLU A 15 -6.63 9.22 -10.01
CA GLU A 15 -6.69 8.76 -11.40
C GLU A 15 -5.64 7.69 -11.70
N LEU A 16 -5.46 6.73 -10.78
CA LEU A 16 -4.64 5.55 -11.01
C LEU A 16 -5.54 4.39 -11.45
N ASP A 17 -5.25 3.85 -12.64
CA ASP A 17 -5.86 2.59 -13.04
C ASP A 17 -5.33 1.41 -12.19
N PRO A 18 -5.98 0.23 -12.23
CA PRO A 18 -5.56 -0.91 -11.41
C PRO A 18 -4.11 -1.34 -11.58
N VAL A 19 -3.52 -1.18 -12.78
CA VAL A 19 -2.11 -1.52 -13.04
C VAL A 19 -1.20 -0.42 -12.51
N GLU A 20 -1.52 0.84 -12.79
CA GLU A 20 -0.78 2.00 -12.29
C GLU A 20 -0.74 2.03 -10.76
N ALA A 21 -1.81 1.60 -10.09
CA ALA A 21 -1.85 1.45 -8.63
C ALA A 21 -0.75 0.49 -8.12
N LEU A 22 -0.54 -0.64 -8.80
CA LEU A 22 0.49 -1.62 -8.42
C LEU A 22 1.89 -1.15 -8.82
N VAL A 23 2.04 -0.62 -10.04
CA VAL A 23 3.33 -0.12 -10.55
C VAL A 23 3.83 1.03 -9.68
N SER A 24 2.98 1.99 -9.34
CA SER A 24 3.36 3.12 -8.47
C SER A 24 3.75 2.66 -7.06
N PHE A 25 3.10 1.62 -6.54
CA PHE A 25 3.43 1.06 -5.23
C PHE A 25 4.76 0.30 -5.25
N ALA A 26 5.04 -0.46 -6.30
CA ALA A 26 6.35 -1.07 -6.52
C ALA A 26 7.45 0.00 -6.69
N ALA A 27 7.17 1.07 -7.45
CA ALA A 27 8.11 2.15 -7.75
C ALA A 27 8.58 2.92 -6.50
N VAL A 28 7.74 3.03 -5.46
CA VAL A 28 8.14 3.62 -4.16
C VAL A 28 8.89 2.64 -3.24
N GLY A 29 9.08 1.39 -3.66
CA GLY A 29 9.81 0.35 -2.92
C GLY A 29 8.96 -0.48 -1.97
N ALA A 30 7.62 -0.47 -2.13
CA ALA A 30 6.74 -1.20 -1.23
C ALA A 30 6.87 -2.72 -1.36
N ALA A 31 7.13 -3.23 -2.56
CA ALA A 31 7.50 -4.62 -2.83
C ALA A 31 8.08 -4.70 -4.25
N ARG A 32 8.82 -5.77 -4.55
CA ARG A 32 9.29 -6.01 -5.92
C ARG A 32 8.10 -6.38 -6.83
N PRO A 33 8.14 -6.10 -8.14
CA PRO A 33 7.06 -6.41 -9.07
C PRO A 33 6.55 -7.86 -8.99
N GLU A 34 7.44 -8.83 -8.76
CA GLU A 34 7.10 -10.25 -8.71
C GLU A 34 6.15 -10.60 -7.55
N VAL A 35 6.16 -9.80 -6.47
CA VAL A 35 5.25 -9.96 -5.32
C VAL A 35 3.80 -9.68 -5.74
N PHE A 36 3.58 -8.93 -6.82
CA PHE A 36 2.28 -8.62 -7.36
C PHE A 36 1.79 -9.62 -8.41
N ALA A 37 2.55 -10.68 -8.73
CA ALA A 37 2.18 -11.64 -9.77
C ALA A 37 0.80 -12.30 -9.53
N SER A 38 0.42 -12.51 -8.26
CA SER A 38 -0.90 -13.04 -7.88
C SER A 38 -2.08 -12.13 -8.25
N ARG A 39 -1.82 -10.87 -8.66
CA ARG A 39 -2.84 -9.92 -9.13
C ARG A 39 -3.22 -10.12 -10.61
N GLY A 40 -2.53 -10.99 -11.33
CA GLY A 40 -2.95 -11.48 -12.65
C GLY A 40 -2.66 -10.56 -13.84
N TRP A 41 -1.86 -9.50 -13.66
CA TRP A 41 -1.42 -8.62 -14.74
C TRP A 41 -0.15 -9.16 -15.40
N GLY A 42 -0.13 -9.18 -16.74
CA GLY A 42 1.04 -9.61 -17.51
C GLY A 42 2.14 -8.55 -17.62
N ASP A 43 3.32 -8.97 -18.07
CA ASP A 43 4.50 -8.10 -18.23
C ASP A 43 4.23 -6.91 -19.18
N GLU A 44 3.44 -7.14 -20.24
CA GLU A 44 3.07 -6.09 -21.18
C GLU A 44 2.18 -5.03 -20.53
N GLU A 45 1.19 -5.46 -19.74
CA GLU A 45 0.27 -4.57 -19.03
C GLU A 45 1.05 -3.76 -17.99
N TRP A 46 1.95 -4.41 -17.23
CA TRP A 46 2.84 -3.76 -16.28
C TRP A 46 3.73 -2.70 -16.95
N ARG A 47 4.37 -3.05 -18.08
CA ARG A 47 5.17 -2.12 -18.89
C ARG A 47 4.32 -0.93 -19.35
N ALA A 48 3.12 -1.18 -19.87
CA ALA A 48 2.21 -0.13 -20.33
C ALA A 48 1.79 0.80 -19.18
N GLY A 49 1.49 0.27 -17.99
CA GLY A 49 1.21 1.05 -16.79
C GLY A 49 2.39 1.93 -16.38
N ARG A 50 3.61 1.38 -16.38
CA ARG A 50 4.84 2.14 -16.13
C ARG A 50 5.03 3.27 -17.14
N GLU A 51 4.77 3.04 -18.42
CA GLU A 51 4.88 4.07 -19.45
C GLU A 51 3.86 5.19 -19.29
N ARG A 52 2.62 4.88 -18.89
CA ARG A 52 1.62 5.92 -18.57
C ARG A 52 2.05 6.78 -17.38
N LEU A 53 2.54 6.15 -16.31
CA LEU A 53 3.08 6.87 -15.14
C LEU A 53 4.32 7.70 -15.47
N ALA A 54 5.21 7.20 -16.33
CA ALA A 54 6.38 7.93 -16.79
C ALA A 54 6.00 9.17 -17.62
N LYS A 55 5.01 9.05 -18.50
CA LYS A 55 4.45 10.20 -19.25
C LYS A 55 3.84 11.26 -18.32
N ARG A 56 3.31 10.85 -17.16
CA ARG A 56 2.81 11.73 -16.10
C ARG A 56 3.91 12.27 -15.18
N GLY A 57 5.17 11.89 -15.37
CA GLY A 57 6.29 12.30 -14.52
C GLY A 57 6.27 11.70 -13.11
N LEU A 58 5.52 10.62 -12.89
CA LEU A 58 5.39 9.95 -11.58
C LEU A 58 6.44 8.83 -11.39
N VAL A 59 6.94 8.28 -12.49
CA VAL A 59 7.96 7.21 -12.50
C VAL A 59 9.09 7.60 -13.46
N THR A 60 10.32 7.33 -13.06
CA THR A 60 11.54 7.55 -13.85
C THR A 60 11.72 6.46 -14.92
N GLY A 61 12.67 6.66 -15.83
CA GLY A 61 12.99 5.67 -16.88
C GLY A 61 13.50 4.31 -16.34
N ASP A 62 14.09 4.29 -15.14
CA ASP A 62 14.54 3.06 -14.47
C ASP A 62 13.43 2.36 -13.65
N GLY A 63 12.21 2.91 -13.64
CA GLY A 63 11.06 2.33 -12.96
C GLY A 63 10.91 2.69 -11.48
N THR A 64 11.75 3.60 -10.96
CA THR A 64 11.61 4.13 -9.60
C THR A 64 10.68 5.33 -9.54
N ALA A 65 10.09 5.60 -8.37
CA ALA A 65 9.21 6.75 -8.21
C ALA A 65 10.00 8.06 -8.25
N THR A 66 9.50 9.04 -9.00
CA THR A 66 9.95 10.44 -8.89
C THR A 66 9.50 11.03 -7.56
N GLU A 67 9.96 12.24 -7.22
CA GLU A 67 9.44 12.96 -6.06
C GLU A 67 7.93 13.18 -6.15
N ALA A 68 7.41 13.50 -7.34
CA ALA A 68 5.97 13.63 -7.57
C ALA A 68 5.23 12.29 -7.38
N GLY A 69 5.83 11.17 -7.81
CA GLY A 69 5.28 9.84 -7.58
C GLY A 69 5.22 9.45 -6.09
N ARG A 70 6.27 9.79 -5.34
CA ARG A 70 6.31 9.59 -3.87
C ARG A 70 5.27 10.45 -3.17
N ALA A 71 5.16 11.72 -3.55
CA ALA A 71 4.15 12.64 -3.01
C ALA A 71 2.72 12.15 -3.28
N LEU A 72 2.43 11.70 -4.52
CA LEU A 72 1.12 11.12 -4.87
C LEU A 72 0.79 9.91 -4.00
N ARG A 73 1.75 8.97 -3.83
CA ARG A 73 1.55 7.80 -2.98
C ARG A 73 1.33 8.16 -1.52
N ALA A 74 2.09 9.11 -0.99
CA ALA A 74 1.91 9.59 0.38
C ALA A 74 0.51 10.20 0.57
N GLU A 75 0.01 10.96 -0.41
CA GLU A 75 -1.34 11.52 -0.38
C GLU A 75 -2.42 10.44 -0.41
N ILE A 76 -2.27 9.41 -1.26
CA ILE A 76 -3.19 8.26 -1.32
C ILE A 76 -3.26 7.55 0.04
N GLU A 77 -2.11 7.28 0.68
CA GLU A 77 -2.09 6.65 2.01
C GLU A 77 -2.73 7.55 3.07
N ARG A 78 -2.44 8.86 3.06
CA ARG A 78 -3.04 9.83 3.98
C ARG A 78 -4.57 9.84 3.86
N ARG A 79 -5.11 9.89 2.63
CA ARG A 79 -6.55 9.84 2.35
C ARG A 79 -7.17 8.51 2.80
N THR A 80 -6.45 7.42 2.60
CA THR A 80 -6.85 6.08 3.08
C THR A 80 -6.95 6.05 4.60
N ASP A 81 -5.99 6.65 5.30
CA ASP A 81 -5.98 6.72 6.78
C ASP A 81 -7.10 7.61 7.32
N GLU A 82 -7.37 8.75 6.68
CA GLU A 82 -8.51 9.61 7.04
C GLU A 82 -9.85 8.89 6.90
N ALA A 83 -10.03 8.13 5.80
CA ALA A 83 -11.24 7.34 5.58
C ALA A 83 -11.41 6.25 6.65
N ALA A 84 -10.29 5.67 7.13
CA ALA A 84 -10.28 4.64 8.17
C ALA A 84 -10.27 5.19 9.61
N ALA A 85 -10.21 6.50 9.81
CA ALA A 85 -10.08 7.11 11.14
C ALA A 85 -11.34 6.98 12.02
N GLY A 86 -12.49 6.58 11.46
CA GLY A 86 -13.77 6.48 12.16
C GLY A 86 -13.69 5.75 13.51
N PRO A 87 -13.28 4.47 13.54
CA PRO A 87 -13.13 3.72 14.78
C PRO A 87 -12.12 4.32 15.77
N TRP A 88 -11.05 4.94 15.28
CA TRP A 88 -10.01 5.52 16.14
C TRP A 88 -10.49 6.80 16.84
N ARG A 89 -11.37 7.58 16.19
CA ARG A 89 -11.90 8.83 16.74
C ARG A 89 -12.84 8.63 17.91
N VAL A 90 -13.49 7.47 18.02
CA VAL A 90 -14.42 7.17 19.13
C VAL A 90 -13.74 6.55 20.35
N LEU A 91 -12.50 6.08 20.22
CA LEU A 91 -11.73 5.51 21.32
C LEU A 91 -10.97 6.61 22.08
N THR A 92 -11.01 6.53 23.40
CA THR A 92 -10.09 7.27 24.29
C THR A 92 -8.67 6.72 24.20
N ASP A 93 -7.67 7.46 24.68
CA ASP A 93 -6.28 7.01 24.68
C ASP A 93 -6.08 5.70 25.46
N VAL A 94 -6.75 5.56 26.61
CA VAL A 94 -6.74 4.33 27.41
C VAL A 94 -7.33 3.15 26.65
N GLU A 95 -8.42 3.35 25.90
CA GLU A 95 -9.02 2.29 25.09
C GLU A 95 -8.13 1.92 23.89
N ARG A 96 -7.42 2.89 23.29
CA ARG A 96 -6.43 2.64 22.23
C ARG A 96 -5.26 1.82 22.76
N GLU A 97 -4.69 2.19 23.91
CA GLU A 97 -3.63 1.44 24.57
C GLU A 97 -4.07 0.01 24.90
N ARG A 98 -5.30 -0.14 25.43
CA ARG A 98 -5.89 -1.46 25.70
C ARG A 98 -6.04 -2.28 24.43
N LEU A 99 -6.52 -1.68 23.33
CA LEU A 99 -6.65 -2.35 22.05
C LEU A 99 -5.29 -2.85 21.53
N VAL A 100 -4.27 -2.00 21.57
CA VAL A 100 -2.89 -2.37 21.20
C VAL A 100 -2.38 -3.52 22.08
N GLY A 101 -2.59 -3.44 23.40
CA GLY A 101 -2.20 -4.50 24.34
C GLY A 101 -2.90 -5.84 24.08
N LEU A 102 -4.16 -5.82 23.66
CA LEU A 102 -4.91 -7.04 23.31
C LEU A 102 -4.47 -7.63 21.97
N LEU A 103 -4.16 -6.80 20.98
CA LEU A 103 -3.74 -7.24 19.65
C LEU A 103 -2.27 -7.66 19.58
N GLY A 104 -1.41 -7.10 20.44
CA GLY A 104 0.04 -7.35 20.45
C GLY A 104 0.43 -8.84 20.49
N PRO A 105 -0.09 -9.65 21.43
CA PRO A 105 0.22 -11.08 21.48
C PRO A 105 -0.21 -11.86 20.22
N LEU A 106 -1.36 -11.49 19.63
CA LEU A 106 -1.85 -12.12 18.40
C LEU A 106 -0.95 -11.77 17.21
N TRP A 107 -0.49 -10.52 17.14
CA TRP A 107 0.46 -10.08 16.13
C TRP A 107 1.80 -10.83 16.22
N VAL A 108 2.35 -10.96 17.42
CA VAL A 108 3.58 -11.71 17.67
C VAL A 108 3.41 -13.18 17.30
N ALA A 109 2.28 -13.81 17.66
CA ALA A 109 1.99 -15.19 17.30
C ALA A 109 1.86 -15.38 15.78
N ALA A 110 1.20 -14.46 15.08
CA ALA A 110 1.03 -14.51 13.64
C ALA A 110 2.38 -14.40 12.91
N ILE A 111 3.24 -13.45 13.29
CA ILE A 111 4.59 -13.32 12.72
C ILE A 111 5.46 -14.53 13.06
N GLY A 112 5.44 -14.97 14.32
CA GLY A 112 6.21 -16.12 14.80
C GLY A 112 5.78 -17.48 14.24
N SER A 113 4.61 -17.56 13.59
CA SER A 113 4.09 -18.80 13.01
C SER A 113 4.89 -19.32 11.82
N GLY A 114 5.66 -18.46 11.14
CA GLY A 114 6.33 -18.78 9.89
C GLY A 114 5.40 -18.93 8.68
N LEU A 115 4.10 -18.64 8.83
CA LEU A 115 3.11 -18.75 7.75
C LEU A 115 3.02 -17.50 6.86
N LEU A 116 3.52 -16.35 7.34
CA LEU A 116 3.49 -15.11 6.58
C LEU A 116 4.64 -15.06 5.56
N PRO A 117 4.41 -14.60 4.32
CA PRO A 117 5.48 -14.40 3.36
C PRO A 117 6.51 -13.39 3.85
N SER A 118 7.80 -13.71 3.67
CA SER A 118 8.92 -12.81 3.98
C SER A 118 8.89 -11.54 3.11
N GLU A 119 8.44 -11.68 1.87
CA GLU A 119 8.17 -10.57 0.95
C GLU A 119 6.67 -10.36 0.85
N ASN A 120 6.20 -9.21 1.31
CA ASN A 120 4.78 -8.88 1.33
C ASN A 120 4.54 -7.38 1.09
N THR A 121 3.30 -7.06 0.78
CA THR A 121 2.80 -5.68 0.60
C THR A 121 2.14 -5.13 1.86
N LEU A 122 2.22 -5.85 2.98
CA LEU A 122 1.53 -5.57 4.23
C LEU A 122 2.37 -4.72 5.20
N GLY A 123 3.63 -4.43 4.86
CA GLY A 123 4.56 -3.70 5.73
C GLY A 123 5.04 -4.50 6.95
N ILE A 124 4.79 -5.82 6.96
CA ILE A 124 5.15 -6.71 8.06
C ILE A 124 6.61 -7.16 7.88
N GLY A 125 7.43 -6.96 8.92
CA GLY A 125 8.84 -7.39 8.93
C GLY A 125 9.82 -6.43 8.26
N LYS A 126 9.36 -5.23 7.87
CA LYS A 126 10.22 -4.13 7.41
C LYS A 126 10.60 -3.25 8.60
N VAL A 127 11.61 -3.69 9.36
CA VAL A 127 12.36 -2.86 10.33
C VAL A 127 13.78 -2.74 9.84
#